data_AF-A0A0Q9K916-F1
#
_entry.id   AF-A0A0Q9K916-F1
#
_cell.length_a   1.000
_cell.length_b   1.000
_cell.length_c   1.000
_cell.angle_alpha   90.00
_cell.angle_beta   90.00
_cell.angle_gamma   90.00
#
_symmetry.space_group_name_H-M   'P 1'
#
loop_
_entity.id
_entity.type
_entity.pdbx_description
1 polymer ?
#
loop_
_entity_poly.entity_id
_entity_poly.type
_entity_poly.pdbx_seq_one_letter_code
_entity_poly.pdbx_strand_id
1 'polypeptide(L)' 'MTGSPFAMVRRVGRFVSGVTGADRYERYVEHLRRVHPREPVPTRAQFWRSHYEEQERNPGTRCC' A
#
# COMPACT_ATOMS: atom_id res chain seq x y z
N MET A 1 15.22 -26.50 -16.89
CA MET A 1 14.08 -25.58 -16.63
C MET A 1 13.42 -25.99 -15.32
N THR A 2 13.94 -25.57 -14.18
CA THR A 2 13.30 -25.78 -12.87
C THR A 2 13.38 -24.48 -12.10
N GLY A 3 12.47 -23.56 -12.42
CA GLY A 3 12.26 -22.37 -11.60
C GLY A 3 11.83 -22.85 -10.21
N SER A 4 12.65 -22.57 -9.20
CA SER A 4 12.40 -23.04 -7.84
C SER A 4 10.99 -22.62 -7.39
N PRO A 5 10.19 -23.52 -6.79
CA PRO A 5 8.84 -23.19 -6.33
C PRO A 5 8.82 -21.99 -5.38
N PHE A 6 9.92 -21.74 -4.66
CA PHE A 6 10.12 -20.54 -3.85
C PHE A 6 10.13 -19.23 -4.65
N ALA A 7 10.67 -19.21 -5.85
CA ALA A 7 10.66 -18.03 -6.71
C ALA A 7 9.24 -17.71 -7.20
N MET A 8 8.44 -18.74 -7.48
CA MET A 8 7.03 -18.61 -7.84
C MET A 8 6.21 -18.06 -6.66
N VAL A 9 6.38 -18.64 -5.45
CA VAL A 9 5.69 -18.18 -4.24
C VAL A 9 6.03 -16.73 -3.91
N ARG A 10 7.29 -16.32 -4.03
CA ARG A 10 7.68 -14.89 -3.85
C ARG A 10 7.06 -13.97 -4.90
N ARG A 11 6.93 -14.44 -6.14
CA ARG A 11 6.32 -13.66 -7.22
C ARG A 11 4.81 -13.51 -7.04
N VAL A 12 4.14 -14.59 -6.65
CA VAL A 12 2.72 -14.58 -6.28
C VAL A 12 2.51 -13.74 -5.02
N GLY A 13 3.36 -13.82 -4.01
CA GLY A 13 3.27 -12.97 -2.81
C GLY A 13 3.40 -11.48 -3.11
N ARG A 14 4.27 -11.09 -4.06
CA ARG A 14 4.32 -9.70 -4.56
C ARG A 14 3.11 -9.32 -5.39
N PHE A 15 2.63 -10.22 -6.23
CA PHE A 15 1.44 -9.97 -7.05
C PHE A 15 0.18 -9.83 -6.19
N VAL A 16 -0.03 -10.74 -5.23
CA VAL A 16 -1.08 -10.67 -4.22
C VAL A 16 -0.90 -9.41 -3.38
N SER A 17 0.31 -9.06 -2.93
CA SER A 17 0.50 -7.79 -2.21
C SER A 17 0.11 -6.56 -3.04
N GLY A 18 0.38 -6.56 -4.35
CA GLY A 18 -0.08 -5.52 -5.27
C GLY A 18 -1.60 -5.49 -5.45
N VAL A 19 -2.24 -6.66 -5.57
CA VAL A 19 -3.69 -6.80 -5.84
C VAL A 19 -4.55 -6.60 -4.59
N THR A 20 -4.12 -7.09 -3.43
CA THR A 20 -4.84 -6.94 -2.14
C THR A 20 -4.65 -5.54 -1.54
N GLY A 21 -3.83 -4.68 -2.15
CA GLY A 21 -3.50 -3.36 -1.61
C GLY A 21 -2.52 -3.40 -0.43
N ALA A 22 -1.85 -4.54 -0.18
CA ALA A 22 -0.80 -4.62 0.82
C ALA A 22 0.44 -3.77 0.43
N ASP A 23 0.64 -3.54 -0.87
CA ASP A 23 1.65 -2.67 -1.50
C ASP A 23 1.25 -1.18 -1.49
N ARG A 24 0.00 -0.85 -1.12
CA ARG A 24 -0.48 0.55 -1.07
C ARG A 24 0.43 1.42 -0.18
N TYR A 25 0.94 0.84 0.90
CA TYR A 25 1.93 1.47 1.75
C TYR A 25 3.25 1.71 1.02
N GLU A 26 3.85 0.70 0.38
CA GLU A 26 5.13 0.86 -0.36
C GLU A 26 5.01 1.91 -1.46
N ARG A 27 3.92 1.90 -2.23
CA ARG A 27 3.64 2.92 -3.25
C ARG A 27 3.45 4.31 -2.65
N TYR A 28 2.80 4.43 -1.48
CA TYR A 28 2.67 5.69 -0.75
C TYR A 28 4.03 6.19 -0.26
N VAL A 29 4.89 5.32 0.28
CA VAL A 29 6.25 5.67 0.70
C VAL A 29 7.09 6.11 -0.49
N GLU A 30 7.02 5.42 -1.63
CA GLU A 30 7.73 5.82 -2.85
C GLU A 30 7.25 7.19 -3.33
N HIS A 31 5.94 7.43 -3.34
CA HIS A 31 5.37 8.73 -3.69
C HIS A 31 5.83 9.82 -2.71
N LEU A 32 5.76 9.57 -1.40
CA LEU A 32 6.18 10.51 -0.37
C LEU A 32 7.67 10.83 -0.50
N ARG A 33 8.52 9.84 -0.77
CA ARG A 33 9.95 10.06 -1.00
C ARG A 33 10.23 10.86 -2.27
N ARG A 34 9.41 10.71 -3.32
CA ARG A 34 9.55 11.46 -4.57
C ARG A 34 9.04 12.90 -4.47
N VAL A 35 7.91 13.12 -3.79
CA VAL A 35 7.24 14.43 -3.73
C VAL A 35 7.68 15.23 -2.50
N HIS A 36 7.90 14.56 -1.37
CA HIS A 36 8.26 15.15 -0.07
C HIS A 36 9.49 14.46 0.53
N PRO A 37 10.68 14.61 -0.06
CA PRO A 37 11.89 13.91 0.38
C PRO A 37 12.37 14.31 1.79
N ARG A 38 11.82 15.38 2.38
CA ARG A 38 12.17 15.87 3.73
C ARG A 38 11.15 15.46 4.80
N GLU A 39 10.01 14.90 4.42
CA GLU A 39 8.96 14.49 5.36
C GLU A 39 9.28 13.08 5.89
N PRO A 40 9.19 12.83 7.20
CA PRO A 40 9.34 11.49 7.74
C PRO A 40 8.24 10.56 7.21
N VAL A 41 8.66 9.40 6.71
CA VAL A 41 7.73 8.37 6.23
C VAL A 41 6.91 7.84 7.42
N PRO A 42 5.58 7.97 7.40
CA PRO A 42 4.74 7.45 8.48
C PRO A 42 4.83 5.92 8.51
N THR A 43 4.67 5.33 9.70
CA THR A 43 4.68 3.87 9.83
C THR A 43 3.45 3.23 9.17
N ARG A 44 3.53 1.95 8.82
CA ARG A 44 2.41 1.21 8.18
C ARG A 44 1.10 1.34 8.97
N ALA A 45 1.16 1.30 10.30
CA ALA A 45 -0.01 1.45 11.15
C ALA A 45 -0.61 2.85 11.10
N GLN A 46 0.23 3.89 11.10
CA GLN A 46 -0.22 5.29 10.96
C GLN A 46 -0.84 5.54 9.59
N PHE A 47 -0.24 5.01 8.52
CA PHE A 47 -0.78 5.09 7.18
C PHE A 47 -2.20 4.50 7.10
N TRP A 48 -2.38 3.27 7.61
CA TRP A 48 -3.71 2.65 7.61
C TRP A 48 -4.70 3.39 8.48
N ARG A 49 -4.30 3.90 9.66
CA ARG A 49 -5.17 4.72 10.50
C ARG A 49 -5.66 5.97 9.79
N SER A 50 -4.75 6.77 9.23
CA SER A 50 -5.14 7.97 8.46
C SER A 50 -5.98 7.62 7.25
N HIS A 51 -5.69 6.50 6.58
CA HIS A 51 -6.46 6.04 5.43
C HIS A 51 -7.89 5.62 5.79
N TYR A 52 -8.08 4.91 6.90
CA TYR A 52 -9.41 4.59 7.41
C TYR A 52 -10.14 5.84 7.89
N GLU A 53 -9.45 6.73 8.60
CA GLU A 53 -10.03 7.99 9.07
C GLU A 53 -10.48 8.87 7.90
N GLU A 54 -9.73 8.92 6.80
CA GLU A 54 -10.10 9.62 5.59
C GLU A 54 -11.29 8.97 4.86
N GLN A 55 -11.38 7.63 4.86
CA GLN A 55 -12.54 6.90 4.33
C GLN A 55 -13.79 7.04 5.22
N GLU A 56 -13.62 7.15 6.54
CA GLU A 56 -14.70 7.42 7.49
C GLU A 56 -15.16 8.88 7.42
N ARG A 57 -14.24 9.82 7.17
CA ARG A 57 -14.52 11.26 7.05
C ARG A 57 -15.08 11.63 5.68
N ASN A 58 -14.67 10.93 4.62
CA ASN A 58 -15.28 10.97 3.30
C ASN A 58 -15.89 9.60 2.97
N PRO A 59 -16.99 9.20 3.64
CA PRO A 59 -17.75 8.05 3.22
C PRO A 59 -18.36 8.47 1.89
N GLY A 60 -17.72 8.04 0.79
CA GLY A 60 -17.94 8.53 -0.57
C GLY A 60 -19.38 8.95 -0.76
N THR A 61 -19.55 10.25 -1.04
CA THR A 61 -20.82 10.98 -1.14
C THR A 61 -21.93 10.00 -1.45
N ARG A 62 -22.67 9.58 -0.41
CA ARG A 62 -23.93 8.88 -0.61
C ARG A 62 -24.85 9.94 -1.20
N CYS A 63 -24.75 10.13 -2.51
CA CYS A 63 -25.79 10.76 -3.29
C CYS A 63 -27.04 9.97 -2.96
N CYS A 64 -27.95 10.67 -2.30
CA CYS A 64 -29.35 10.36 -2.18
C CYS A 64 -29.92 9.83 -3.50
#